data_AF-A0A7X0DGS9-F1
#
_entry.id   AF-A0A7X0DGS9-F1
#
_cell.length_a   1.000
_cell.length_b   1.000
_cell.length_c   1.000
_cell.angle_alpha   90.00
_cell.angle_beta   90.00
_cell.angle_gamma   90.00
#
_symmetry.space_group_name_H-M   'P 1'
#
loop_
_entity.id
_entity.type
_entity.pdbx_description
1 polymer ?
#
loop_
_entity_poly.entity_id
_entity_poly.type
_entity_poly.pdbx_seq_one_letter_code
_entity_poly.pdbx_strand_id
1 'polypeptide(L)'
;MDTRYLLHTRRHARGAVRPVAIAIIAVIVMLAVGAWFLIIKPHQEMVLADTGGHPSSPVSVESRAAPAAPANVAAMDINQLLSEARTAMNEQRYLAPAGNNAFEFYLRALEKQPGNQVATDALRETFPFAATSAEQAINTRDFNEAQRQIDLLAKADPTNFTLTILRSKLDAQRKLLDKQQQQTVDQQKTEQLAAQKTAADKLQADKLAEQQRELTEQQKAKQAPATPPPTQQAAAANKPAATEGASAGTGGQSSEAVLVKAVSPNYPRPALQAQQTGWVVVAFTIDVDGRPRDVKVVDSQPRIVFDHAAVDAVNRYRFTPAMKDGVAVSSTRQQKIEFNL
;
A
#
# COMPACT_ATOMS: atom_id res chain seq x y z
N MET A 1 -69.30 9.83 10.12
CA MET A 1 -69.20 11.21 9.63
C MET A 1 -67.88 11.35 8.89
N ASP A 2 -68.01 11.80 7.64
CA ASP A 2 -67.01 12.45 6.78
C ASP A 2 -65.82 11.67 6.21
N THR A 3 -66.10 11.21 4.99
CA THR A 3 -65.26 11.01 3.81
C THR A 3 -64.18 12.08 3.58
N ARG A 4 -63.05 11.68 2.98
CA ARG A 4 -62.53 12.29 1.74
C ARG A 4 -61.44 11.42 1.09
N TYR A 5 -61.78 10.95 -0.12
CA TYR A 5 -60.91 10.40 -1.15
C TYR A 5 -59.83 11.39 -1.57
N LEU A 6 -58.61 10.92 -1.87
CA LEU A 6 -57.80 11.50 -2.96
C LEU A 6 -57.01 10.41 -3.70
N LEU A 7 -57.18 10.46 -5.03
CA LEU A 7 -56.67 9.57 -6.05
C LEU A 7 -55.19 9.85 -6.40
N HIS A 8 -54.51 8.77 -6.80
CA HIS A 8 -53.44 8.64 -7.80
C HIS A 8 -52.61 9.87 -8.18
N THR A 9 -51.28 9.72 -8.11
CA THR A 9 -50.40 10.00 -9.26
C THR A 9 -49.10 9.19 -9.16
N ARG A 10 -48.92 8.23 -10.09
CA ARG A 10 -47.58 7.74 -10.47
C ARG A 10 -46.96 8.83 -11.34
N ARG A 11 -45.81 9.38 -10.94
CA ARG A 11 -44.94 10.17 -11.82
C ARG A 11 -43.61 9.45 -11.97
N HIS A 12 -43.28 9.12 -13.21
CA HIS A 12 -41.93 8.84 -13.65
C HIS A 12 -41.09 10.11 -13.43
N ALA A 13 -39.98 10.00 -12.71
CA ALA A 13 -38.96 11.03 -12.62
C ALA A 13 -37.70 10.54 -13.34
N ARG A 14 -37.43 11.16 -14.49
CA ARG A 14 -36.18 11.04 -15.25
C ARG A 14 -34.99 11.42 -14.36
N GLY A 15 -33.86 10.76 -14.60
CA GLY A 15 -32.60 10.97 -13.89
C GLY A 15 -32.18 12.44 -13.85
N ALA A 16 -32.21 13.02 -12.66
CA ALA A 16 -31.55 14.28 -12.38
C ALA A 16 -30.23 13.96 -11.67
N VAL A 17 -29.12 14.17 -12.38
CA VAL A 17 -27.79 14.17 -11.75
C VAL A 17 -27.81 15.24 -10.68
N ARG A 18 -27.59 14.84 -9.42
CA ARG A 18 -27.62 15.76 -8.28
C ARG A 18 -26.56 16.85 -8.51
N PRO A 19 -26.88 18.15 -8.29
CA PRO A 19 -25.94 19.25 -8.56
C PRO A 19 -24.62 19.12 -7.77
N VAL A 20 -24.66 18.42 -6.64
CA VAL A 20 -23.48 18.06 -5.82
C VAL A 20 -22.51 17.12 -6.58
N ALA A 21 -23.01 16.20 -7.40
CA ALA A 21 -22.17 15.30 -8.19
C ALA A 21 -21.45 16.05 -9.33
N ILE A 22 -22.10 17.07 -9.90
CA ILE A 22 -21.48 17.94 -10.92
C ILE A 22 -20.37 18.79 -10.28
N ALA A 23 -20.59 19.31 -9.07
CA ALA A 23 -19.58 20.06 -8.33
C ALA A 23 -18.35 19.20 -7.98
N ILE A 24 -18.54 17.95 -7.58
CA ILE A 24 -17.43 17.02 -7.27
C ILE A 24 -16.62 16.69 -8.52
N ILE A 25 -17.28 16.44 -9.65
CA ILE A 25 -16.59 16.17 -10.92
C ILE A 25 -15.81 17.41 -11.39
N ALA A 26 -16.35 18.62 -11.24
CA ALA A 26 -15.65 19.85 -11.59
C ALA A 26 -14.37 20.06 -10.75
N VAL A 27 -14.42 19.77 -9.44
CA VAL A 27 -13.26 19.86 -8.55
C VAL A 27 -12.20 18.82 -8.91
N ILE A 28 -12.60 17.58 -9.22
CA ILE A 28 -11.66 16.51 -9.61
C ILE A 28 -10.98 16.85 -10.95
N VAL A 29 -11.71 17.40 -11.91
CA VAL A 29 -11.14 17.83 -13.19
C VAL A 29 -10.19 19.02 -13.00
N MET A 30 -10.52 20.00 -12.15
CA MET A 30 -9.59 21.10 -11.81
C MET A 30 -8.30 20.60 -11.16
N LEU A 31 -8.39 19.65 -10.22
CA LEU A 31 -7.22 19.08 -9.56
C LEU A 31 -6.36 18.25 -10.53
N ALA A 32 -6.98 17.50 -11.43
CA ALA A 32 -6.27 16.76 -12.46
C ALA A 32 -5.55 17.68 -13.46
N VAL A 33 -6.17 18.79 -13.86
CA VAL A 33 -5.53 19.80 -14.72
C VAL A 33 -4.40 20.54 -13.98
N GLY A 34 -4.57 20.84 -12.70
CA GLY A 34 -3.51 21.42 -11.87
C GLY A 34 -2.30 20.49 -11.70
N ALA A 35 -2.55 19.20 -11.47
CA ALA A 35 -1.50 18.19 -11.38
C ALA A 35 -0.80 17.97 -12.74
N TRP A 36 -1.54 17.97 -13.85
CA TRP A 36 -0.99 17.89 -15.20
C TRP A 36 -0.13 19.11 -15.56
N PHE A 37 -0.55 20.32 -15.14
CA PHE A 37 0.19 21.55 -15.40
C PHE A 37 1.49 21.65 -14.59
N LEU A 38 1.51 21.13 -13.36
CA LEU A 38 2.71 21.12 -12.49
C LEU A 38 3.79 20.11 -12.90
N ILE A 39 3.47 19.13 -13.75
CA ILE A 39 4.42 18.10 -14.19
C ILE A 39 5.15 18.48 -15.50
N ILE A 40 4.60 19.38 -16.32
CA ILE A 40 5.08 19.61 -17.69
C ILE A 40 5.87 20.92 -17.89
N LYS A 41 5.91 21.83 -16.91
CA LYS A 41 6.76 23.03 -16.98
C LYS A 41 7.64 23.22 -15.73
N PRO A 42 8.97 23.06 -15.82
CA PRO A 42 9.86 23.54 -14.77
C PRO A 42 9.91 25.06 -14.88
N HIS A 43 9.36 25.78 -13.90
CA HIS A 43 9.49 27.22 -13.85
C HIS A 43 10.90 27.58 -13.35
N GLN A 44 11.73 28.01 -14.30
CA GLN A 44 12.90 28.84 -14.04
C GLN A 44 12.47 30.15 -13.37
N GLU A 45 13.27 30.55 -12.40
CA GLU A 45 13.55 31.90 -11.88
C GLU A 45 12.52 33.02 -12.12
N MET A 46 12.01 33.57 -11.01
CA MET A 46 11.78 35.00 -10.90
C MET A 46 12.36 35.49 -9.57
N VAL A 47 13.64 35.90 -9.64
CA VAL A 47 14.19 36.95 -8.79
C VAL A 47 13.67 38.27 -9.36
N LEU A 48 12.82 38.99 -8.65
CA LEU A 48 12.78 40.45 -8.76
C LEU A 48 12.05 41.09 -7.56
N ALA A 49 12.83 41.96 -6.90
CA ALA A 49 12.53 43.03 -5.97
C ALA A 49 11.06 43.33 -5.62
N ASP A 50 10.78 43.39 -4.31
CA ASP A 50 10.09 44.56 -3.77
C ASP A 50 10.60 44.94 -2.38
N THR A 51 10.83 46.23 -2.25
CA THR A 51 11.22 46.99 -1.06
C THR A 51 10.00 47.24 -0.19
N GLY A 52 9.99 46.74 1.05
CA GLY A 52 8.96 47.09 2.02
C GLY A 52 9.29 46.54 3.40
N GLY A 53 9.66 47.43 4.32
CA GLY A 53 10.26 47.08 5.59
C GLY A 53 9.31 46.42 6.59
N HIS A 54 9.76 45.27 7.12
CA HIS A 54 9.45 44.81 8.47
C HIS A 54 10.71 44.10 9.05
N PRO A 55 11.17 44.45 10.26
CA PRO A 55 12.27 43.74 10.91
C PRO A 55 11.74 42.43 11.50
N SER A 56 11.67 41.41 10.67
CA SER A 56 11.62 40.03 11.13
C SER A 56 12.38 39.24 10.10
N SER A 57 13.69 39.13 10.29
CA SER A 57 14.53 38.26 9.48
C SER A 57 13.98 36.84 9.62
N PRO A 58 13.39 36.21 8.58
CA PRO A 58 13.54 34.77 8.51
C PRO A 58 15.04 34.55 8.36
N VAL A 59 15.63 33.84 9.30
CA VAL A 59 16.92 33.17 9.06
C VAL A 59 16.73 32.37 7.79
N SER A 60 17.20 32.95 6.69
CA SER A 60 17.45 32.24 5.47
C SER A 60 18.48 31.21 5.87
N VAL A 61 18.04 29.96 6.02
CA VAL A 61 18.93 28.83 5.85
C VAL A 61 19.36 28.93 4.40
N GLU A 62 20.40 29.72 4.18
CA GLU A 62 21.24 29.63 3.02
C GLU A 62 21.65 28.17 2.99
N SER A 63 21.03 27.41 2.09
CA SER A 63 21.55 26.13 1.69
C SER A 63 22.94 26.44 1.15
N ARG A 64 23.93 26.36 2.04
CA ARG A 64 25.33 26.54 1.71
C ARG A 64 25.62 25.40 0.74
N ALA A 65 25.49 25.69 -0.55
CA ALA A 65 25.95 24.81 -1.60
C ALA A 65 27.36 24.36 -1.22
N ALA A 66 27.61 23.05 -1.28
CA ALA A 66 28.93 22.52 -1.06
C ALA A 66 29.93 23.34 -1.90
N PRO A 67 31.07 23.79 -1.34
CA PRO A 67 32.01 24.61 -2.07
C PRO A 67 32.37 23.89 -3.38
N ALA A 68 32.11 24.56 -4.50
CA ALA A 68 32.42 24.03 -5.82
C ALA A 68 33.89 23.63 -5.87
N ALA A 69 34.19 22.49 -6.49
CA ALA A 69 35.57 22.04 -6.66
C ALA A 69 36.39 23.16 -7.31
N PRO A 70 37.62 23.44 -6.83
CA PRO A 70 38.40 24.53 -7.38
C PRO A 70 38.67 24.26 -8.86
N ALA A 71 38.53 25.28 -9.70
CA ALA A 71 38.41 25.14 -11.15
C ALA A 71 39.60 24.49 -11.87
N ASN A 72 40.71 24.18 -11.18
CA ASN A 72 41.92 23.56 -11.74
C ASN A 72 42.70 22.68 -10.74
N VAL A 73 42.04 21.74 -10.04
CA VAL A 73 42.72 20.81 -9.10
C VAL A 73 43.91 20.07 -9.76
N ALA A 74 43.81 19.70 -11.03
CA ALA A 74 44.84 18.94 -11.74
C ALA A 74 46.15 19.73 -11.98
N ALA A 75 46.05 21.06 -12.08
CA ALA A 75 47.18 21.94 -12.34
C ALA A 75 47.90 22.39 -11.06
N MET A 76 47.35 22.09 -9.88
CA MET A 76 47.94 22.47 -8.60
C MET A 76 49.33 21.86 -8.41
N ASP A 77 50.22 22.63 -7.79
CA ASP A 77 51.51 22.12 -7.34
C ASP A 77 51.37 21.25 -6.07
N ILE A 78 52.44 20.56 -5.68
CA ILE A 78 52.42 19.65 -4.52
C ILE A 78 52.07 20.38 -3.22
N ASN A 79 52.60 21.58 -2.99
CA ASN A 79 52.35 22.34 -1.76
C ASN A 79 50.90 22.83 -1.69
N GLN A 80 50.34 23.26 -2.83
CA GLN A 80 48.94 23.60 -2.98
C GLN A 80 48.04 22.39 -2.71
N LEU A 81 48.34 21.24 -3.32
CA LEU A 81 47.59 19.99 -3.09
C LEU A 81 47.59 19.60 -1.60
N LEU A 82 48.75 19.64 -0.94
CA LEU A 82 48.85 19.33 0.50
C LEU A 82 48.17 20.37 1.38
N SER A 83 48.11 21.64 0.95
CA SER A 83 47.36 22.70 1.65
C SER A 83 45.86 22.46 1.55
N GLU A 84 45.35 22.25 0.34
CA GLU A 84 43.92 21.98 0.10
C GLU A 84 43.47 20.67 0.77
N ALA A 85 44.33 19.65 0.77
CA ALA A 85 44.06 18.40 1.48
C ALA A 85 43.84 18.63 2.99
N ARG A 86 44.69 19.45 3.62
CA ARG A 86 44.56 19.82 5.05
C ARG A 86 43.32 20.68 5.30
N THR A 87 43.00 21.61 4.42
CA THR A 87 41.75 22.39 4.50
C THR A 87 40.53 21.45 4.44
N ALA A 88 40.48 20.57 3.44
CA ALA A 88 39.41 19.58 3.30
C ALA A 88 39.31 18.65 4.51
N MET A 89 40.44 18.23 5.09
CA MET A 89 40.49 17.45 6.34
C MET A 89 39.86 18.19 7.52
N ASN A 90 40.21 19.45 7.73
CA ASN A 90 39.66 20.28 8.81
C ASN A 90 38.15 20.50 8.65
N GLU A 91 37.69 20.54 7.40
CA GLU A 91 36.28 20.63 7.04
C GLU A 91 35.58 19.26 6.99
N GLN A 92 36.25 18.18 7.42
CA GLN A 92 35.75 16.80 7.46
C GLN A 92 35.32 16.25 6.09
N ARG A 93 35.82 16.83 5.00
CA ARG A 93 35.59 16.39 3.61
C ARG A 93 36.58 15.29 3.24
N TYR A 94 36.45 14.11 3.85
CA TYR A 94 37.38 13.00 3.67
C TYR A 94 37.31 12.38 2.26
N LEU A 95 36.13 11.88 1.87
CA LEU A 95 35.89 11.19 0.60
C LEU A 95 34.84 11.87 -0.31
N ALA A 96 34.13 12.86 0.23
CA ALA A 96 33.06 13.58 -0.42
C ALA A 96 33.16 15.10 -0.11
N PRO A 97 32.70 15.96 -1.05
CA PRO A 97 32.15 15.65 -2.36
C PRO A 97 33.21 15.23 -3.39
N ALA A 98 32.78 14.68 -4.53
CA ALA A 98 33.67 14.26 -5.61
C ALA A 98 34.56 15.42 -6.08
N GLY A 99 35.86 15.17 -6.29
CA GLY A 99 36.79 16.18 -6.81
C GLY A 99 37.15 17.33 -5.85
N ASN A 100 36.58 17.37 -4.64
CA ASN A 100 36.91 18.37 -3.62
C ASN A 100 36.96 17.75 -2.21
N ASN A 101 37.83 16.75 -2.05
CA ASN A 101 37.99 16.01 -0.80
C ASN A 101 39.47 15.71 -0.52
N ALA A 102 39.79 15.50 0.75
CA ALA A 102 41.15 15.33 1.25
C ALA A 102 41.88 14.15 0.58
N PHE A 103 41.22 13.00 0.44
CA PHE A 103 41.83 11.81 -0.15
C PHE A 103 42.24 12.03 -1.60
N GLU A 104 41.38 12.68 -2.39
CA GLU A 104 41.69 12.99 -3.78
C GLU A 104 42.86 13.97 -3.95
N PHE A 105 43.04 14.93 -3.03
CA PHE A 105 44.18 15.83 -3.04
C PHE A 105 45.48 15.10 -2.64
N TYR A 106 45.45 14.27 -1.59
CA TYR A 106 46.61 13.50 -1.17
C TYR A 106 47.04 12.45 -2.21
N LEU A 107 46.09 11.76 -2.83
CA LEU A 107 46.39 10.81 -3.90
C LEU A 107 47.03 11.50 -5.10
N ARG A 108 46.57 12.69 -5.49
CA ARG A 108 47.22 13.50 -6.54
C ARG A 108 48.62 13.97 -6.15
N ALA A 109 48.83 14.31 -4.88
CA ALA A 109 50.17 14.64 -4.39
C ALA A 109 51.12 13.44 -4.52
N LEU A 110 50.63 12.21 -4.25
CA LEU A 110 51.38 10.97 -4.45
C LEU A 110 51.60 10.60 -5.92
N GLU A 111 50.67 10.93 -6.82
CA GLU A 111 50.86 10.78 -8.27
C GLU A 111 52.01 11.67 -8.77
N LYS A 112 52.15 12.89 -8.24
CA LYS A 112 53.25 13.81 -8.59
C LYS A 112 54.56 13.46 -7.89
N GLN A 113 54.50 13.01 -6.64
CA GLN A 113 55.67 12.63 -5.84
C GLN A 113 55.42 11.28 -5.15
N PRO A 114 55.72 10.16 -5.82
CA PRO A 114 55.66 8.84 -5.21
C PRO A 114 56.58 8.79 -3.98
N GLY A 115 56.02 8.47 -2.81
CA GLY A 115 56.77 8.44 -1.54
C GLY A 115 56.72 9.73 -0.71
N ASN A 116 55.86 10.69 -1.05
CA ASN A 116 55.59 11.82 -0.15
C ASN A 116 55.03 11.31 1.19
N GLN A 117 55.83 11.44 2.26
CA GLN A 117 55.48 10.93 3.59
C GLN A 117 54.25 11.64 4.17
N VAL A 118 54.13 12.97 4.00
CA VAL A 118 52.99 13.74 4.51
C VAL A 118 51.67 13.21 3.94
N ALA A 119 51.60 12.95 2.64
CA ALA A 119 50.40 12.41 2.02
C ALA A 119 50.14 10.95 2.41
N THR A 120 51.18 10.13 2.49
CA THR A 120 51.06 8.71 2.85
C THR A 120 50.58 8.53 4.29
N ASP A 121 51.19 9.26 5.22
CA ASP A 121 50.85 9.23 6.65
C ASP A 121 49.43 9.75 6.87
N ALA A 122 49.06 10.87 6.23
CA ALA A 122 47.71 11.41 6.32
C ALA A 122 46.66 10.42 5.82
N LEU A 123 46.87 9.77 4.67
CA LEU A 123 45.94 8.76 4.15
C LEU A 123 45.78 7.56 5.10
N ARG A 124 46.88 7.10 5.70
CA ARG A 124 46.88 6.00 6.66
C ARG A 124 46.16 6.35 7.96
N GLU A 125 46.46 7.51 8.54
CA GLU A 125 45.89 7.97 9.82
C GLU A 125 44.40 8.24 9.71
N THR A 126 43.96 8.73 8.56
CA THR A 126 42.59 9.20 8.35
C THR A 126 41.67 8.14 7.75
N PHE A 127 42.24 7.01 7.31
CA PHE A 127 41.51 5.88 6.75
C PHE A 127 40.30 5.43 7.59
N PRO A 128 40.40 5.26 8.93
CA PRO A 128 39.26 4.82 9.73
C PRO A 128 38.05 5.76 9.66
N PHE A 129 38.29 7.07 9.66
CA PHE A 129 37.23 8.09 9.57
C PHE A 129 36.62 8.13 8.18
N ALA A 130 37.45 8.02 7.15
CA ALA A 130 37.02 7.94 5.78
C ALA A 130 36.18 6.67 5.52
N ALA A 131 36.57 5.53 6.09
CA ALA A 131 35.79 4.29 6.03
C ALA A 131 34.39 4.43 6.67
N THR A 132 34.25 5.19 7.76
CA THR A 132 32.93 5.51 8.34
C THR A 132 32.04 6.28 7.36
N SER A 133 32.60 7.20 6.57
CA SER A 133 31.86 7.92 5.53
C SER A 133 31.33 6.97 4.44
N ALA A 134 32.17 6.03 3.97
CA ALA A 134 31.77 4.99 3.04
C ALA A 134 30.67 4.09 3.62
N GLU A 135 30.81 3.70 4.89
CA GLU A 135 29.79 2.93 5.58
C GLU A 135 28.44 3.69 5.69
N GLN A 136 28.49 4.99 5.98
CA GLN A 136 27.31 5.84 6.02
C GLN A 136 26.61 5.87 4.65
N ALA A 137 27.35 6.05 3.55
CA ALA A 137 26.78 6.01 2.20
C ALA A 137 26.09 4.67 1.89
N ILE A 138 26.67 3.54 2.34
CA ILE A 138 26.02 2.22 2.24
C ILE A 138 24.72 2.19 3.06
N ASN A 139 24.73 2.71 4.29
CA ASN A 139 23.57 2.71 5.18
C ASN A 139 22.43 3.60 4.65
N THR A 140 22.75 4.73 4.01
CA THR A 140 21.78 5.62 3.35
C THR A 140 21.34 5.12 1.98
N ARG A 141 21.82 3.95 1.55
CA ARG A 141 21.55 3.33 0.24
C ARG A 141 22.03 4.14 -0.95
N ASP A 142 22.97 5.06 -0.74
CA ASP A 142 23.67 5.72 -1.85
C ASP A 142 24.79 4.83 -2.35
N PHE A 143 24.41 3.77 -3.06
CA PHE A 143 25.33 2.71 -3.47
C PHE A 143 26.33 3.15 -4.54
N ASN A 144 26.04 4.22 -5.28
CA ASN A 144 26.96 4.77 -6.27
C ASN A 144 28.06 5.58 -5.58
N GLU A 145 27.67 6.43 -4.64
CA GLU A 145 28.61 7.18 -3.82
C GLU A 145 29.47 6.24 -2.97
N ALA A 146 28.85 5.26 -2.31
CA ALA A 146 29.57 4.25 -1.52
C ALA A 146 30.62 3.50 -2.34
N GLN A 147 30.30 3.10 -3.58
CA GLN A 147 31.26 2.44 -4.48
C GLN A 147 32.45 3.35 -4.77
N ARG A 148 32.20 4.61 -5.17
CA ARG A 148 33.27 5.57 -5.46
C ARG A 148 34.18 5.78 -4.24
N GLN A 149 33.58 5.90 -3.07
CA GLN A 149 34.29 6.09 -1.80
C GLN A 149 35.17 4.87 -1.46
N ILE A 150 34.65 3.64 -1.63
CA ILE A 150 35.43 2.41 -1.47
C ILE A 150 36.57 2.33 -2.48
N ASP A 151 36.35 2.71 -3.74
CA ASP A 151 37.39 2.71 -4.77
C ASP A 151 38.49 3.74 -4.46
N LEU A 152 38.12 4.89 -3.90
CA LEU A 152 39.06 5.91 -3.45
C LEU A 152 39.90 5.43 -2.26
N LEU A 153 39.26 4.78 -1.28
CA LEU A 153 39.97 4.12 -0.17
C LEU A 153 40.91 3.02 -0.66
N ALA A 154 40.50 2.24 -1.68
CA ALA A 154 41.33 1.20 -2.28
C ALA A 154 42.57 1.74 -3.01
N LYS A 155 42.50 2.97 -3.55
CA LYS A 155 43.69 3.64 -4.11
C LYS A 155 44.67 4.09 -3.03
N ALA A 156 44.16 4.43 -1.84
CA ALA A 156 44.99 4.86 -0.71
C ALA A 156 45.69 3.68 -0.03
N ASP A 157 44.95 2.60 0.26
CA ASP A 157 45.50 1.37 0.82
C ASP A 157 44.69 0.15 0.34
N PRO A 158 45.12 -0.52 -0.74
CA PRO A 158 44.42 -1.67 -1.29
C PRO A 158 44.47 -2.91 -0.38
N THR A 159 45.40 -2.94 0.58
CA THR A 159 45.61 -4.09 1.48
C THR A 159 44.77 -4.00 2.76
N ASN A 160 44.05 -2.90 2.96
CA ASN A 160 43.25 -2.67 4.16
C ASN A 160 42.06 -3.64 4.28
N PHE A 161 41.98 -4.38 5.39
CA PHE A 161 40.90 -5.34 5.63
C PHE A 161 39.51 -4.70 5.64
N THR A 162 39.38 -3.44 6.06
CA THR A 162 38.11 -2.71 6.10
C THR A 162 37.43 -2.64 4.73
N LEU A 163 38.20 -2.63 3.64
CA LEU A 163 37.66 -2.67 2.28
C LEU A 163 36.88 -3.95 2.00
N THR A 164 37.31 -5.08 2.57
CA THR A 164 36.61 -6.36 2.43
C THR A 164 35.24 -6.28 3.11
N ILE A 165 35.19 -5.68 4.30
CA ILE A 165 33.94 -5.48 5.04
C ILE A 165 33.01 -4.55 4.26
N LEU A 166 33.51 -3.40 3.79
CA LEU A 166 32.71 -2.41 3.06
C LEU A 166 32.15 -2.97 1.74
N ARG A 167 32.97 -3.69 0.96
CA ARG A 167 32.52 -4.33 -0.30
C ARG A 167 31.46 -5.38 -0.03
N SER A 168 31.69 -6.28 0.93
CA SER A 168 30.71 -7.29 1.34
C SER A 168 29.38 -6.67 1.77
N LYS A 169 29.43 -5.60 2.57
CA LYS A 169 28.25 -4.88 3.02
C LYS A 169 27.50 -4.21 1.85
N LEU A 170 28.22 -3.58 0.94
CA LEU A 170 27.65 -2.94 -0.26
C LEU A 170 26.96 -3.97 -1.17
N ASP A 171 27.62 -5.09 -1.45
CA ASP A 171 27.09 -6.15 -2.30
C ASP A 171 25.85 -6.80 -1.68
N ALA A 172 25.87 -7.04 -0.37
CA ALA A 172 24.71 -7.56 0.37
C ALA A 172 23.51 -6.61 0.28
N GLN A 173 23.73 -5.31 0.46
CA GLN A 173 22.68 -4.29 0.37
C GLN A 173 22.11 -4.15 -1.05
N ARG A 174 22.96 -4.14 -2.08
CA ARG A 174 22.54 -4.12 -3.50
C ARG A 174 21.69 -5.34 -3.83
N LYS A 175 22.16 -6.53 -3.48
CA LYS A 175 21.43 -7.78 -3.72
C LYS A 175 20.06 -7.81 -3.03
N LEU A 176 19.96 -7.23 -1.83
CA LEU A 176 18.68 -7.12 -1.14
C LEU A 176 17.72 -6.20 -1.89
N LEU A 177 18.19 -5.05 -2.39
CA LEU A 177 17.37 -4.13 -3.18
C LEU A 177 16.91 -4.76 -4.50
N ASP A 178 17.81 -5.42 -5.22
CA ASP A 178 17.49 -6.10 -6.48
C ASP A 178 16.45 -7.20 -6.27
N LYS A 179 16.59 -7.99 -5.21
CA LYS A 179 15.61 -9.00 -4.83
C LYS A 179 14.24 -8.39 -4.53
N GLN A 180 14.19 -7.26 -3.82
CA GLN A 180 12.94 -6.56 -3.51
C GLN A 180 12.28 -6.00 -4.79
N GLN A 181 13.06 -5.44 -5.71
CA GLN A 181 12.54 -4.96 -7.00
C GLN A 181 11.99 -6.12 -7.83
N GLN A 182 12.73 -7.22 -7.92
CA GLN A 182 12.28 -8.40 -8.67
C GLN A 182 10.98 -8.99 -8.10
N GLN A 183 10.88 -9.08 -6.76
CA GLN A 183 9.64 -9.50 -6.11
C GLN A 183 8.46 -8.56 -6.41
N THR A 184 8.70 -7.26 -6.45
CA THR A 184 7.67 -6.27 -6.81
C THR A 184 7.22 -6.46 -8.26
N VAL A 185 8.15 -6.65 -9.19
CA VAL A 185 7.85 -6.90 -10.61
C VAL A 185 7.09 -8.21 -10.80
N ASP A 186 7.49 -9.28 -10.11
CA ASP A 186 6.82 -10.58 -10.18
C ASP A 186 5.41 -10.52 -9.58
N GLN A 187 5.21 -9.77 -8.49
CA GLN A 187 3.90 -9.51 -7.91
C GLN A 187 3.01 -8.73 -8.88
N GLN A 188 3.50 -7.62 -9.44
CA GLN A 188 2.77 -6.82 -10.43
C GLN A 188 2.38 -7.66 -11.65
N LYS A 189 3.30 -8.50 -12.14
CA LYS A 189 3.02 -9.41 -13.26
C LYS A 189 1.93 -10.41 -12.89
N THR A 190 2.00 -11.01 -11.70
CA THR A 190 1.00 -11.97 -11.23
C THR A 190 -0.39 -11.34 -11.08
N GLU A 191 -0.45 -10.13 -10.53
CA GLU A 191 -1.67 -9.33 -10.42
C GLU A 191 -2.26 -8.97 -11.79
N GLN A 192 -1.42 -8.57 -12.75
CA GLN A 192 -1.86 -8.28 -14.11
C GLN A 192 -2.42 -9.53 -14.81
N LEU A 193 -1.76 -10.69 -14.66
CA LEU A 193 -2.28 -11.95 -15.21
C LEU A 193 -3.60 -12.36 -14.55
N ALA A 194 -3.73 -12.18 -13.23
CA ALA A 194 -4.99 -12.46 -12.52
C ALA A 194 -6.11 -11.53 -13.00
N ALA A 195 -5.85 -10.23 -13.12
CA ALA A 195 -6.82 -9.26 -13.63
C ALA A 195 -7.25 -9.55 -15.08
N GLN A 196 -6.30 -9.94 -15.95
CA GLN A 196 -6.60 -10.35 -17.32
C GLN A 196 -7.48 -11.60 -17.37
N LYS A 197 -7.20 -12.61 -16.54
CA LYS A 197 -8.04 -13.81 -16.43
C LYS A 197 -9.43 -13.47 -15.95
N THR A 198 -9.56 -12.69 -14.87
CA THR A 198 -10.88 -12.25 -14.38
C THR A 198 -11.66 -11.44 -15.42
N ALA A 199 -10.99 -10.59 -16.20
CA ALA A 199 -11.62 -9.86 -17.30
C ALA A 199 -12.07 -10.80 -18.43
N ALA A 200 -11.25 -11.79 -18.80
CA ALA A 200 -11.59 -12.79 -19.81
C ALA A 200 -12.77 -13.67 -19.37
N ASP A 201 -12.76 -14.14 -18.12
CA ASP A 201 -13.84 -14.96 -17.54
C ASP A 201 -15.15 -14.16 -17.49
N LYS A 202 -15.09 -12.87 -17.14
CA LYS A 202 -16.26 -11.97 -17.18
C LYS A 202 -16.81 -11.82 -18.60
N LEU A 203 -15.95 -11.61 -19.60
CA LEU A 203 -16.37 -11.51 -21.00
C LEU A 203 -17.01 -12.82 -21.51
N GLN A 204 -16.50 -13.97 -21.08
CA GLN A 204 -17.09 -15.27 -21.42
C GLN A 204 -18.46 -15.45 -20.75
N ALA A 205 -18.58 -15.09 -19.47
CA ALA A 205 -19.86 -15.14 -18.74
C ALA A 205 -20.93 -14.24 -19.38
N ASP A 206 -20.55 -13.01 -19.77
CA ASP A 206 -21.45 -12.07 -20.44
C ASP A 206 -21.97 -12.64 -21.79
N LYS A 207 -21.07 -13.24 -22.61
CA LYS A 207 -21.45 -13.90 -23.87
C LYS A 207 -22.39 -15.10 -23.67
N LEU A 208 -22.13 -15.94 -22.65
CA LEU A 208 -22.98 -17.08 -22.33
C LEU A 208 -24.37 -16.62 -21.86
N ALA A 209 -24.44 -15.53 -21.09
CA ALA A 209 -25.69 -14.94 -20.65
C ALA A 209 -26.49 -14.34 -21.82
N GLU A 210 -25.83 -13.66 -22.77
CA GLU A 210 -26.46 -13.18 -24.01
C GLU A 210 -27.03 -14.34 -24.85
N GLN A 211 -26.25 -15.40 -25.05
CA GLN A 211 -26.69 -16.57 -25.82
C GLN A 211 -27.90 -17.27 -25.18
N GLN A 212 -27.94 -17.38 -23.85
CA GLN A 212 -29.12 -17.90 -23.14
C GLN A 212 -30.34 -17.00 -23.28
N ARG A 213 -30.17 -15.67 -23.27
CA ARG A 213 -31.27 -14.72 -23.51
C ARG A 213 -31.85 -14.91 -24.92
N GLU A 214 -31.01 -14.98 -25.95
CA GLU A 214 -31.43 -15.21 -27.33
C GLU A 214 -32.17 -16.55 -27.51
N LEU A 215 -31.64 -17.64 -26.92
CA LEU A 215 -32.29 -18.95 -26.94
C LEU A 215 -33.67 -18.93 -26.27
N THR A 216 -33.78 -18.23 -25.13
CA THR A 216 -35.04 -18.09 -24.39
C THR A 216 -36.07 -17.28 -25.20
N GLU A 217 -35.65 -16.20 -25.86
CA GLU A 217 -36.51 -15.40 -26.73
C GLU A 217 -36.99 -16.19 -27.95
N GLN A 218 -36.11 -16.96 -28.61
CA GLN A 218 -36.49 -17.81 -29.74
C GLN A 218 -37.48 -18.91 -29.34
N GLN A 219 -37.30 -19.54 -28.17
CA GLN A 219 -38.25 -20.53 -27.65
C GLN A 219 -39.61 -19.90 -27.35
N LYS A 220 -39.63 -18.72 -26.73
CA LYS A 220 -40.86 -17.98 -26.45
C LYS A 220 -41.60 -17.57 -27.73
N ALA A 221 -40.88 -17.20 -28.79
CA ALA A 221 -41.46 -16.89 -30.09
C ALA A 221 -42.06 -18.14 -30.79
N LYS A 222 -41.44 -19.31 -30.63
CA LYS A 222 -41.95 -20.58 -31.20
C LYS A 222 -43.12 -21.17 -30.41
N GLN A 223 -43.25 -20.85 -29.12
CA GLN A 223 -44.34 -21.33 -28.25
C GLN A 223 -45.53 -20.37 -28.17
N ALA A 224 -45.57 -19.30 -28.98
CA ALA A 224 -46.72 -18.41 -29.04
C ALA A 224 -47.98 -19.18 -29.49
N PRO A 225 -49.03 -19.29 -28.65
CA PRO A 225 -50.28 -19.94 -29.05
C PRO A 225 -51.06 -19.03 -29.99
N ALA A 226 -51.70 -19.62 -31.00
CA ALA A 226 -52.85 -19.01 -31.65
C ALA A 226 -53.91 -18.70 -30.57
N THR A 227 -54.40 -17.46 -30.56
CA THR A 227 -55.35 -16.88 -29.61
C THR A 227 -56.59 -17.75 -29.33
N PRO A 228 -56.98 -17.93 -28.05
CA PRO A 228 -58.38 -18.09 -27.65
C PRO A 228 -58.96 -16.74 -27.12
N PRO A 229 -60.28 -16.49 -27.28
CA PRO A 229 -60.91 -15.23 -26.88
C PRO A 229 -61.17 -15.14 -25.36
N PRO A 230 -61.41 -13.92 -24.80
CA PRO A 230 -61.55 -13.73 -23.36
C PRO A 230 -63.02 -13.83 -22.90
N THR A 231 -63.25 -14.47 -21.75
CA THR A 231 -64.54 -14.37 -21.02
C THR A 231 -64.29 -13.89 -19.60
N GLN A 232 -65.03 -12.84 -19.22
CA GLN A 232 -65.07 -12.21 -17.89
C GLN A 232 -66.15 -12.85 -17.01
N GLN A 233 -65.89 -12.99 -15.70
CA GLN A 233 -66.86 -12.84 -14.58
C GLN A 233 -66.09 -13.00 -13.26
N ALA A 234 -65.94 -11.99 -12.37
CA ALA A 234 -66.91 -11.41 -11.42
C ALA A 234 -67.59 -12.47 -10.53
N ALA A 235 -67.78 -12.37 -9.23
CA ALA A 235 -67.39 -11.51 -8.10
C ALA A 235 -67.98 -12.21 -6.86
N ALA A 236 -67.41 -12.07 -5.65
CA ALA A 236 -68.20 -12.01 -4.40
C ALA A 236 -67.32 -11.73 -3.18
N ALA A 237 -67.79 -10.80 -2.36
CA ALA A 237 -67.20 -10.32 -1.13
C ALA A 237 -67.59 -11.19 0.08
N ASN A 238 -66.73 -11.20 1.11
CA ASN A 238 -67.19 -11.02 2.50
C ASN A 238 -66.03 -10.64 3.44
N LYS A 239 -66.29 -9.61 4.25
CA LYS A 239 -65.63 -9.18 5.50
C LYS A 239 -66.81 -8.81 6.44
N PRO A 240 -66.70 -8.66 7.79
CA PRO A 240 -65.53 -8.77 8.68
C PRO A 240 -65.79 -9.41 10.08
N ALA A 241 -64.73 -9.75 10.83
CA ALA A 241 -64.50 -9.30 12.24
C ALA A 241 -63.40 -10.11 12.97
N ALA A 242 -62.49 -9.34 13.56
CA ALA A 242 -61.49 -9.57 14.60
C ALA A 242 -61.29 -10.94 15.27
N THR A 243 -60.04 -11.40 15.31
CA THR A 243 -59.38 -11.81 16.58
C THR A 243 -57.85 -11.78 16.41
N GLU A 244 -57.18 -11.36 17.47
CA GLU A 244 -55.76 -11.58 17.73
C GLU A 244 -55.40 -13.06 17.57
N GLY A 245 -54.20 -13.36 17.09
CA GLY A 245 -53.72 -14.74 17.05
C GLY A 245 -52.58 -14.96 16.06
N ALA A 246 -51.39 -15.17 16.60
CA ALA A 246 -50.27 -15.79 15.94
C ALA A 246 -50.63 -17.18 15.38
N SER A 247 -50.15 -17.48 14.15
CA SER A 247 -49.60 -18.77 13.67
C SER A 247 -49.46 -18.67 12.15
N ALA A 248 -48.29 -18.86 11.55
CA ALA A 248 -47.53 -20.12 11.44
C ALA A 248 -48.25 -21.19 10.60
N GLY A 249 -47.51 -21.72 9.61
CA GLY A 249 -47.84 -22.88 8.79
C GLY A 249 -47.67 -22.54 7.29
N THR A 250 -46.63 -22.97 6.59
CA THR A 250 -46.06 -24.33 6.58
C THR A 250 -44.64 -24.34 7.11
N GLY A 251 -44.46 -25.02 8.24
CA GLY A 251 -43.22 -25.12 8.99
C GLY A 251 -42.25 -26.12 8.39
N GLY A 252 -41.19 -25.59 7.82
CA GLY A 252 -39.88 -26.21 7.85
C GLY A 252 -39.16 -25.77 9.12
N GLN A 253 -38.93 -26.69 10.07
CA GLN A 253 -38.08 -26.43 11.23
C GLN A 253 -36.72 -25.93 10.72
N SER A 254 -36.46 -24.62 10.84
CA SER A 254 -35.18 -24.02 10.51
C SER A 254 -34.49 -23.64 11.81
N SER A 255 -33.36 -24.28 12.12
CA SER A 255 -32.57 -23.97 13.31
C SER A 255 -31.31 -23.22 12.91
N GLU A 256 -30.97 -22.16 13.62
CA GLU A 256 -29.69 -21.46 13.42
C GLU A 256 -28.51 -22.32 13.88
N ALA A 257 -27.32 -22.03 13.37
CA ALA A 257 -26.11 -22.74 13.73
C ALA A 257 -25.65 -22.41 15.16
N VAL A 258 -25.47 -23.44 15.99
CA VAL A 258 -25.14 -23.31 17.42
C VAL A 258 -23.66 -23.61 17.65
N LEU A 259 -22.96 -22.81 18.45
CA LEU A 259 -21.56 -23.04 18.81
C LEU A 259 -21.45 -24.21 19.79
N VAL A 260 -20.81 -25.31 19.37
CA VAL A 260 -20.62 -26.53 20.17
C VAL A 260 -19.30 -26.47 20.94
N LYS A 261 -18.24 -25.99 20.29
CA LYS A 261 -16.92 -25.87 20.91
C LYS A 261 -16.24 -24.58 20.50
N ALA A 262 -15.97 -23.74 21.49
CA ALA A 262 -15.08 -22.60 21.37
C ALA A 262 -13.66 -23.00 21.78
N VAL A 263 -12.66 -22.45 21.08
CA VAL A 263 -11.24 -22.59 21.43
C VAL A 263 -10.68 -21.20 21.68
N SER A 264 -10.23 -20.91 22.90
CA SER A 264 -9.71 -19.58 23.20
C SER A 264 -8.56 -19.18 22.24
N PRO A 265 -8.55 -17.93 21.74
CA PRO A 265 -7.47 -17.44 20.91
C PRO A 265 -6.17 -17.40 21.71
N ASN A 266 -5.05 -17.67 21.04
CA ASN A 266 -3.74 -17.52 21.66
C ASN A 266 -3.39 -16.03 21.75
N TYR A 267 -3.02 -15.53 22.92
CA TYR A 267 -2.68 -14.12 23.09
C TYR A 267 -1.32 -13.83 22.42
N PRO A 268 -1.22 -12.85 21.50
CA PRO A 268 0.06 -12.50 20.89
C PRO A 268 1.07 -12.06 21.96
N ARG A 269 2.26 -12.68 21.98
CA ARG A 269 3.33 -12.37 22.95
C ARG A 269 3.67 -10.87 23.03
N PRO A 270 3.78 -10.13 21.90
CA PRO A 270 4.05 -8.69 21.96
C PRO A 270 2.92 -7.89 22.63
N ALA A 271 1.65 -8.24 22.34
CA ALA A 271 0.50 -7.58 22.94
C ALA A 271 0.37 -7.89 24.44
N LEU A 272 0.71 -9.12 24.84
CA LEU A 272 0.75 -9.53 26.25
C LEU A 272 1.82 -8.75 27.02
N GLN A 273 3.02 -8.61 26.45
CA GLN A 273 4.12 -7.83 27.06
C GLN A 273 3.80 -6.34 27.14
N ALA A 274 3.11 -5.79 26.14
CA ALA A 274 2.68 -4.40 26.11
C ALA A 274 1.39 -4.13 26.90
N GLN A 275 0.82 -5.16 27.57
CA GLN A 275 -0.47 -5.09 28.27
C GLN A 275 -1.61 -4.51 27.41
N GLN A 276 -1.56 -4.75 26.11
CA GLN A 276 -2.50 -4.20 25.15
C GLN A 276 -3.73 -5.10 25.08
N THR A 277 -4.94 -4.55 25.22
CA THR A 277 -6.23 -5.24 25.06
C THR A 277 -6.91 -4.83 23.75
N GLY A 278 -7.94 -5.56 23.33
CA GLY A 278 -8.63 -5.25 22.08
C GLY A 278 -9.75 -6.21 21.72
N TRP A 279 -10.27 -6.07 20.51
CA TRP A 279 -11.28 -6.96 19.97
C TRP A 279 -11.16 -7.12 18.46
N VAL A 280 -11.69 -8.23 17.94
CA VAL A 280 -11.74 -8.55 16.51
C VAL A 280 -13.12 -9.08 16.17
N VAL A 281 -13.75 -8.54 15.12
CA VAL A 281 -14.98 -9.06 14.54
C VAL A 281 -14.64 -9.89 13.31
N VAL A 282 -15.01 -11.16 13.35
CA VAL A 282 -14.72 -12.14 12.30
C VAL A 282 -16.03 -12.60 11.65
N ALA A 283 -16.10 -12.57 10.33
CA ALA A 283 -17.16 -13.18 9.54
C ALA A 283 -16.70 -14.54 8.99
N PHE A 284 -17.57 -15.54 9.04
CA PHE A 284 -17.28 -16.87 8.52
C PHE A 284 -18.57 -17.59 8.11
N THR A 285 -18.44 -18.59 7.25
CA THR A 285 -19.53 -19.47 6.83
C THR A 285 -19.41 -20.81 7.53
N ILE A 286 -20.47 -21.25 8.20
CA ILE A 286 -20.53 -22.57 8.83
C ILE A 286 -21.02 -23.55 7.76
N ASP A 287 -20.20 -24.54 7.46
CA ASP A 287 -20.51 -25.59 6.47
C ASP A 287 -21.50 -26.63 7.02
N VAL A 288 -22.02 -27.49 6.15
CA VAL A 288 -22.97 -28.57 6.53
C VAL A 288 -22.36 -29.57 7.53
N ASP A 289 -21.02 -29.66 7.58
CA ASP A 289 -20.27 -30.48 8.54
C ASP A 289 -20.01 -29.76 9.89
N GLY A 290 -20.54 -28.55 10.07
CA GLY A 290 -20.35 -27.77 11.30
C GLY A 290 -18.98 -27.12 11.45
N ARG A 291 -18.18 -27.09 10.38
CA ARG A 291 -16.85 -26.46 10.35
C ARG A 291 -16.93 -25.05 9.74
N PRO A 292 -16.23 -24.06 10.32
CA PRO A 292 -16.09 -22.74 9.70
C PRO A 292 -15.25 -22.79 8.41
N ARG A 293 -15.68 -22.04 7.40
CA ARG A 293 -14.98 -21.74 6.14
C ARG A 293 -15.08 -20.24 5.85
N ASP A 294 -14.29 -19.77 4.89
CA ASP A 294 -14.28 -18.37 4.42
C ASP A 294 -14.13 -17.34 5.55
N VAL A 295 -13.27 -17.65 6.52
CA VAL A 295 -13.04 -16.83 7.71
C VAL A 295 -12.31 -15.55 7.32
N LYS A 296 -12.91 -14.39 7.58
CA LYS A 296 -12.36 -13.07 7.27
C LYS A 296 -12.59 -12.09 8.41
N VAL A 297 -11.60 -11.22 8.64
CA VAL A 297 -11.74 -10.12 9.60
C VAL A 297 -12.57 -9.01 8.96
N VAL A 298 -13.64 -8.61 9.63
CA VAL A 298 -14.52 -7.52 9.21
C VAL A 298 -14.06 -6.21 9.83
N ASP A 299 -13.69 -6.25 11.11
CA ASP A 299 -13.19 -5.09 11.83
C ASP A 299 -12.33 -5.52 13.02
N SER A 300 -11.42 -4.66 13.46
CA SER A 300 -10.56 -4.93 14.61
C SER A 300 -9.99 -3.67 15.23
N GLN A 301 -9.79 -3.73 16.55
CA GLN A 301 -9.14 -2.67 17.30
C GLN A 301 -8.28 -3.26 18.42
N PRO A 302 -6.98 -2.92 18.48
CA PRO A 302 -6.15 -2.28 17.44
C PRO A 302 -6.03 -3.15 16.17
N ARG A 303 -5.96 -2.49 15.01
CA ARG A 303 -5.86 -3.16 13.70
C ARG A 303 -4.65 -4.10 13.65
N ILE A 304 -4.79 -5.27 13.03
CA ILE A 304 -3.73 -6.25 12.71
C ILE A 304 -3.14 -6.98 13.94
N VAL A 305 -3.19 -6.39 15.14
CA VAL A 305 -2.54 -6.96 16.34
C VAL A 305 -3.15 -8.31 16.75
N PHE A 306 -4.47 -8.41 16.75
CA PHE A 306 -5.22 -9.59 17.23
C PHE A 306 -5.83 -10.43 16.11
N ASP A 307 -5.78 -9.94 14.87
CA ASP A 307 -6.48 -10.46 13.71
C ASP A 307 -6.12 -11.94 13.44
N HIS A 308 -4.84 -12.26 13.39
CA HIS A 308 -4.36 -13.62 13.14
C HIS A 308 -4.80 -14.60 14.25
N ALA A 309 -4.65 -14.19 15.51
CA ALA A 309 -5.04 -15.01 16.65
C ALA A 309 -6.56 -15.29 16.69
N ALA A 310 -7.37 -14.31 16.29
CA ALA A 310 -8.82 -14.46 16.18
C ALA A 310 -9.22 -15.42 15.05
N VAL A 311 -8.61 -15.29 13.87
CA VAL A 311 -8.87 -16.19 12.73
C VAL A 311 -8.49 -17.64 13.07
N ASP A 312 -7.31 -17.85 13.67
CA ASP A 312 -6.85 -19.18 14.11
C ASP A 312 -7.76 -19.82 15.16
N ALA A 313 -8.35 -19.02 16.05
CA ALA A 313 -9.31 -19.50 17.02
C ALA A 313 -10.59 -19.98 16.33
N VAL A 314 -11.17 -19.13 15.45
CA VAL A 314 -12.41 -19.43 14.72
C VAL A 314 -12.25 -20.68 13.85
N ASN A 315 -11.11 -20.87 13.17
CA ASN A 315 -10.83 -22.07 12.39
C ASN A 315 -10.90 -23.38 13.21
N ARG A 316 -10.72 -23.29 14.53
CA ARG A 316 -10.76 -24.43 15.46
C ARG A 316 -12.11 -24.59 16.15
N TYR A 317 -13.07 -23.72 15.90
CA TYR A 317 -14.41 -23.84 16.47
C TYR A 317 -15.16 -25.01 15.83
N ARG A 318 -16.17 -25.52 16.55
CA ARG A 318 -17.13 -26.49 16.03
C ARG A 318 -18.52 -25.98 16.28
N PHE A 319 -19.36 -26.09 15.26
CA PHE A 319 -20.74 -25.66 15.28
C PHE A 319 -21.65 -26.85 14.93
N THR A 320 -22.88 -26.81 15.41
CA THR A 320 -23.97 -27.56 14.79
C THR A 320 -24.40 -26.73 13.59
N PRO A 321 -24.46 -27.30 12.36
CA PRO A 321 -24.88 -26.56 11.17
C PRO A 321 -26.30 -26.03 11.34
N ALA A 322 -26.65 -25.00 10.58
CA ALA A 322 -28.04 -24.58 10.51
C ALA A 322 -28.85 -25.70 9.84
N MET A 323 -30.04 -25.98 10.34
CA MET A 323 -30.96 -26.92 9.70
C MET A 323 -32.03 -26.13 8.99
N LYS A 324 -32.46 -26.61 7.83
CA LYS A 324 -33.66 -26.13 7.13
C LYS A 324 -34.39 -27.36 6.59
N ASP A 325 -35.64 -27.56 7.03
CA ASP A 325 -36.45 -28.72 6.63
C ASP A 325 -35.79 -30.08 7.00
N GLY A 326 -35.02 -30.12 8.10
CA GLY A 326 -34.27 -31.31 8.54
C GLY A 326 -32.96 -31.57 7.76
N VAL A 327 -32.62 -30.71 6.81
CA VAL A 327 -31.38 -30.78 6.01
C VAL A 327 -30.39 -29.74 6.51
N ALA A 328 -29.13 -30.13 6.70
CA ALA A 328 -28.06 -29.20 7.07
C ALA A 328 -27.78 -28.23 5.92
N VAL A 329 -27.78 -26.93 6.21
CA VAL A 329 -27.50 -25.85 5.26
C VAL A 329 -26.36 -24.98 5.75
N SER A 330 -25.55 -24.49 4.82
CA SER A 330 -24.48 -23.55 5.13
C SER A 330 -25.04 -22.20 5.59
N SER A 331 -24.50 -21.62 6.66
CA SER A 331 -24.96 -20.32 7.20
C SER A 331 -23.80 -19.39 7.50
N THR A 332 -23.88 -18.13 7.06
CA THR A 332 -22.88 -17.10 7.37
C THR A 332 -23.19 -16.43 8.71
N ARG A 333 -22.17 -16.23 9.54
CA ARG A 333 -22.26 -15.57 10.85
C ARG A 333 -21.09 -14.61 11.07
N GLN A 334 -21.31 -13.58 11.89
CA GLN A 334 -20.26 -12.73 12.44
C GLN A 334 -20.14 -12.96 13.95
N GLN A 335 -18.91 -12.93 14.46
CA GLN A 335 -18.62 -13.08 15.88
C GLN A 335 -17.55 -12.07 16.30
N LYS A 336 -17.80 -11.35 17.39
CA LYS A 336 -16.80 -10.52 18.07
C LYS A 336 -16.03 -11.38 19.09
N ILE A 337 -14.72 -11.27 19.08
CA ILE A 337 -13.79 -11.92 20.00
C ILE A 337 -13.05 -10.82 20.74
N GLU A 338 -13.07 -10.88 22.08
CA GLU A 338 -12.42 -9.91 22.95
C GLU A 338 -11.12 -10.48 23.52
N PHE A 339 -10.10 -9.64 23.56
CA PHE A 339 -8.77 -9.93 24.09
C PHE A 339 -8.55 -9.06 25.32
N ASN A 340 -8.76 -9.67 26.48
CA ASN A 340 -8.60 -9.07 27.80
C ASN A 340 -7.47 -9.79 28.55
N LEU A 341 -6.86 -9.12 29.52
CA LEU A 341 -5.74 -9.61 30.34
C LEU A 341 -6.21 -10.12 31.70
#